data_AF-A0A7W1Z4J7-F1
#
_entry.id   AF-A0A7W1Z4J7-F1
#
_cell.length_a   1.000
_cell.length_b   1.000
_cell.length_c   1.000
_cell.angle_alpha   90.00
_cell.angle_beta   90.00
_cell.angle_gamma   90.00
#
_symmetry.space_group_name_H-M   'P 1'
#
loop_
_entity.id
_entity.type
_entity.pdbx_description
1 polymer ?
#
loop_
_entity_poly.entity_id
_entity_poly.type
_entity_poly.pdbx_seq_one_letter_code
_entity_poly.pdbx_strand_id
1 'polypeptide(L)'
;SDVTLIRNVITRSLYEAVLMTDQSKARLIQNTLAQNGGGAAFQDDAQADVQGNIISQSAVGFLFFPGSHTTLAFNALSGNQGDYVMTGTPPTPAPDRAGKTDVQFAPGFVSPENGDFRLQSDSCMIQVGAFPYLGALPPVSSNP
;
A
#
# COMPACT_ATOMS: atom_id res chain seq x y z
N SER A 1 -6.79 18.88 5.21
CA SER A 1 -7.22 17.82 6.15
C SER A 1 -6.04 16.98 6.57
N ASP A 2 -6.06 16.41 7.78
CA ASP A 2 -5.05 15.47 8.30
C ASP A 2 -5.75 14.17 8.72
N VAL A 3 -5.45 13.05 8.04
CA VAL A 3 -6.16 11.77 8.21
C VAL A 3 -5.16 10.65 8.45
N THR A 4 -5.44 9.81 9.43
CA THR A 4 -4.62 8.63 9.72
C THR A 4 -5.47 7.36 9.55
N LEU A 5 -5.08 6.49 8.62
CA LEU A 5 -5.66 5.15 8.44
C LEU A 5 -4.67 4.12 8.99
N ILE A 6 -5.10 3.40 10.02
CA ILE A 6 -4.30 2.37 10.68
C ILE A 6 -5.07 1.04 10.64
N ARG A 7 -4.43 -0.01 10.14
CA ARG A 7 -4.95 -1.39 10.19
C ARG A 7 -6.36 -1.57 9.62
N ASN A 8 -6.62 -0.91 8.49
CA ASN A 8 -7.85 -1.10 7.72
C ASN A 8 -7.65 -2.11 6.60
N VAL A 9 -8.71 -2.87 6.30
CA VAL A 9 -8.81 -3.70 5.10
C VAL A 9 -9.77 -3.01 4.13
N ILE A 10 -9.24 -2.50 3.01
CA ILE A 10 -10.03 -1.82 1.97
C ILE A 10 -9.92 -2.63 0.68
N THR A 11 -11.05 -3.16 0.20
CA THR A 11 -11.03 -4.14 -0.88
C THR A 11 -12.20 -3.98 -1.84
N ARG A 12 -12.00 -4.44 -3.09
CA ARG A 12 -13.04 -4.49 -4.14
C ARG A 12 -13.69 -3.14 -4.44
N SER A 13 -12.94 -2.06 -4.22
CA SER A 13 -13.31 -0.73 -4.70
C SER A 13 -13.13 -0.69 -6.21
N LEU A 14 -14.10 -0.12 -6.94
CA LEU A 14 -14.00 0.02 -8.40
C LEU A 14 -12.84 0.93 -8.83
N TYR A 15 -12.45 1.85 -7.95
CA TYR A 15 -11.38 2.83 -8.14
C TYR A 15 -10.27 2.61 -7.09
N GLU A 16 -9.53 3.67 -6.76
CA GLU A 16 -8.51 3.64 -5.72
C GLU A 16 -9.09 3.33 -4.34
N ALA A 17 -8.37 2.52 -3.56
CA ALA A 17 -8.73 2.25 -2.17
C ALA A 17 -8.59 3.53 -1.32
N VAL A 18 -7.59 4.36 -1.63
CA VAL A 18 -7.39 5.66 -1.00
C VAL A 18 -7.00 6.69 -2.07
N LEU A 19 -7.74 7.80 -2.13
CA LEU A 19 -7.43 8.94 -2.97
C LEU A 19 -7.12 10.16 -2.08
N MET A 20 -5.97 10.79 -2.30
CA MET A 20 -5.55 12.01 -1.64
C MET A 20 -5.38 13.13 -2.67
N THR A 21 -6.00 14.28 -2.42
CA THR A 21 -6.05 15.43 -3.35
C THR A 21 -5.72 16.74 -2.64
N ASP A 22 -5.59 17.82 -3.40
CA ASP A 22 -5.32 19.17 -2.93
C ASP A 22 -4.10 19.23 -1.98
N GLN A 23 -4.23 19.88 -0.83
CA GLN A 23 -3.19 20.01 0.20
C GLN A 23 -3.43 19.04 1.37
N SER A 24 -3.98 17.86 1.09
CA SER A 24 -4.26 16.86 2.12
C SER A 24 -2.97 16.29 2.73
N LYS A 25 -3.05 15.94 4.01
CA LYS A 25 -2.01 15.23 4.74
C LYS A 25 -2.58 13.89 5.20
N ALA A 26 -1.84 12.81 4.97
CA ALA A 26 -2.29 11.49 5.38
C ALA A 26 -1.18 10.61 5.94
N ARG A 27 -1.58 9.70 6.82
CA ARG A 27 -0.74 8.60 7.27
C ARG A 27 -1.45 7.28 6.99
N LEU A 28 -0.82 6.41 6.21
CA LEU A 28 -1.32 5.07 5.94
C LEU A 28 -0.36 4.08 6.64
N ILE A 29 -0.80 3.45 7.72
CA ILE A 29 0.04 2.59 8.54
C ILE A 29 -0.58 1.20 8.66
N GLN A 30 0.16 0.17 8.23
CA GLN A 30 -0.27 -1.22 8.34
C GLN A 30 -1.69 -1.50 7.80
N ASN A 31 -2.10 -0.89 6.69
CA ASN A 31 -3.36 -1.21 6.04
C ASN A 31 -3.18 -2.34 5.01
N THR A 32 -4.27 -3.03 4.67
CA THR A 32 -4.34 -3.96 3.55
C THR A 32 -5.28 -3.39 2.49
N LEU A 33 -4.72 -2.94 1.36
CA LEU A 33 -5.43 -2.39 0.21
C LEU A 33 -5.37 -3.41 -0.92
N ALA A 34 -6.40 -4.22 -1.08
CA ALA A 34 -6.34 -5.38 -1.98
C ALA A 34 -7.53 -5.47 -2.94
N GLN A 35 -7.27 -5.91 -4.18
CA GLN A 35 -8.33 -6.14 -5.18
C GLN A 35 -9.14 -4.87 -5.51
N ASN A 36 -8.49 -3.71 -5.55
CA ASN A 36 -9.15 -2.45 -5.89
C ASN A 36 -8.78 -2.04 -7.34
N GLY A 37 -9.46 -1.05 -7.89
CA GLY A 37 -9.02 -0.38 -9.12
C GLY A 37 -7.60 0.17 -8.97
N GLY A 38 -7.28 0.76 -7.81
CA GLY A 38 -5.92 1.13 -7.42
C GLY A 38 -5.69 1.02 -5.91
N GLY A 39 -4.44 1.00 -5.47
CA GLY A 39 -4.08 0.99 -4.05
C GLY A 39 -4.24 2.37 -3.42
N ALA A 40 -3.24 3.23 -3.57
CA ALA A 40 -3.32 4.63 -3.13
C ALA A 40 -2.85 5.61 -4.21
N ALA A 41 -3.61 6.67 -4.43
CA ALA A 41 -3.27 7.76 -5.33
C ALA A 41 -3.00 9.07 -4.59
N PHE A 42 -1.94 9.76 -5.00
CA PHE A 42 -1.48 11.02 -4.42
C PHE A 42 -1.51 12.09 -5.51
N GLN A 43 -2.50 12.98 -5.46
CA GLN A 43 -2.74 14.04 -6.42
C GLN A 43 -2.33 15.41 -5.87
N ASP A 44 -2.17 16.38 -6.76
CA ASP A 44 -1.86 17.78 -6.45
C ASP A 44 -0.66 17.91 -5.49
N ASP A 45 -0.83 18.62 -4.37
CA ASP A 45 0.19 18.86 -3.34
C ASP A 45 0.02 17.94 -2.11
N ALA A 46 -0.64 16.78 -2.30
CA ALA A 46 -0.89 15.85 -1.21
C ALA A 46 0.41 15.35 -0.57
N GLN A 47 0.41 15.26 0.76
CA GLN A 47 1.53 14.80 1.57
C GLN A 47 1.16 13.50 2.28
N ALA A 48 1.97 12.46 2.15
CA ALA A 48 1.68 11.18 2.79
C ALA A 48 2.90 10.49 3.40
N ASP A 49 2.68 9.90 4.58
CA ASP A 49 3.57 8.95 5.23
C ASP A 49 2.93 7.56 5.15
N VAL A 50 3.53 6.64 4.39
CA VAL A 50 2.93 5.36 4.01
C VAL A 50 3.86 4.24 4.41
N GLN A 51 3.51 3.55 5.50
CA GLN A 51 4.39 2.55 6.10
C GLN A 51 3.71 1.23 6.44
N GLY A 52 4.40 0.13 6.16
CA GLY A 52 3.99 -1.19 6.60
C GLY A 52 2.70 -1.73 5.94
N ASN A 53 2.23 -1.10 4.87
CA ASN A 53 0.98 -1.47 4.21
C ASN A 53 1.20 -2.63 3.24
N ILE A 54 0.13 -3.38 2.96
CA ILE A 54 0.08 -4.34 1.86
C ILE A 54 -0.84 -3.79 0.79
N ILE A 55 -0.33 -3.67 -0.44
CA ILE A 55 -1.07 -3.21 -1.61
C ILE A 55 -0.99 -4.31 -2.66
N SER A 56 -2.13 -4.93 -2.99
CA SER A 56 -2.09 -6.12 -3.84
C SER A 56 -3.26 -6.25 -4.81
N GLN A 57 -3.01 -6.98 -5.89
CA GLN A 57 -4.04 -7.39 -6.86
C GLN A 57 -4.88 -6.21 -7.39
N SER A 58 -4.28 -5.03 -7.54
CA SER A 58 -4.94 -3.83 -8.05
C SER A 58 -4.36 -3.42 -9.40
N ALA A 59 -5.03 -2.57 -10.19
CA ALA A 59 -4.42 -2.15 -11.46
C ALA A 59 -3.13 -1.36 -11.20
N VAL A 60 -3.16 -0.43 -10.25
CA VAL A 60 -1.98 0.33 -9.80
C VAL A 60 -1.81 0.16 -8.30
N GLY A 61 -0.58 -0.05 -7.84
CA GLY A 61 -0.23 -0.06 -6.41
C GLY A 61 -0.26 1.36 -5.83
N PHE A 62 0.74 2.15 -6.19
CA PHE A 62 0.80 3.58 -5.90
C PHE A 62 0.81 4.42 -7.17
N LEU A 63 -0.10 5.40 -7.23
CA LEU A 63 -0.19 6.38 -8.31
C LEU A 63 0.25 7.75 -7.81
N PHE A 64 1.25 8.34 -8.48
CA PHE A 64 1.80 9.65 -8.12
C PHE A 64 1.53 10.68 -9.20
N PHE A 65 1.12 11.88 -8.77
CA PHE A 65 1.20 13.08 -9.57
C PHE A 65 2.47 13.87 -9.23
N PRO A 66 2.98 14.71 -10.14
CA PRO A 66 4.27 15.39 -9.98
C PRO A 66 4.40 16.21 -8.70
N GLY A 67 3.34 16.90 -8.28
CA GLY A 67 3.33 17.77 -7.07
C GLY A 67 3.21 17.02 -5.74
N SER A 68 2.90 15.72 -5.76
CA SER A 68 2.67 14.97 -4.53
C SER A 68 3.99 14.70 -3.79
N HIS A 69 3.92 14.62 -2.46
CA HIS A 69 5.09 14.38 -1.60
C HIS A 69 4.83 13.17 -0.70
N THR A 70 5.54 12.07 -0.93
CA THR A 70 5.31 10.81 -0.23
C THR A 70 6.58 10.27 0.39
N THR A 71 6.49 9.80 1.63
CA THR A 71 7.52 8.96 2.26
C THR A 71 6.96 7.54 2.34
N LEU A 72 7.65 6.60 1.69
CA LEU A 72 7.26 5.20 1.65
C LEU A 72 8.31 4.34 2.35
N ALA A 73 7.89 3.46 3.25
CA ALA A 73 8.78 2.49 3.88
C ALA A 73 8.07 1.18 4.25
N PHE A 74 8.77 0.05 4.04
CA PHE A 74 8.33 -1.29 4.42
C PHE A 74 6.93 -1.66 3.91
N ASN A 75 6.51 -1.14 2.75
CA ASN A 75 5.26 -1.55 2.12
C ASN A 75 5.49 -2.79 1.26
N ALA A 76 4.49 -3.66 1.17
CA ALA A 76 4.49 -4.79 0.26
C ALA A 76 3.57 -4.51 -0.93
N LEU A 77 4.11 -4.65 -2.15
CA LEU A 77 3.35 -4.49 -3.38
C LEU A 77 3.38 -5.81 -4.15
N SER A 78 2.23 -6.36 -4.53
CA SER A 78 2.23 -7.66 -5.21
C SER A 78 1.01 -7.89 -6.09
N GLY A 79 1.25 -8.43 -7.28
CA GLY A 79 0.20 -8.76 -8.24
C GLY A 79 -0.55 -7.53 -8.74
N ASN A 80 0.03 -6.33 -8.63
CA ASN A 80 -0.49 -5.14 -9.27
C ASN A 80 -0.01 -5.09 -10.73
N GLN A 81 -0.73 -4.41 -11.63
CA GLN A 81 -0.25 -4.26 -13.01
C GLN A 81 0.91 -3.25 -13.09
N GLY A 82 0.93 -2.26 -12.19
CA GLY A 82 2.07 -1.38 -11.96
C GLY A 82 2.19 -1.00 -10.49
N ASP A 83 3.30 -1.33 -9.84
CA ASP A 83 3.48 -1.07 -8.41
C ASP A 83 3.67 0.42 -8.10
N TYR A 84 4.48 1.12 -8.90
CA TYR A 84 4.73 2.55 -8.77
C TYR A 84 4.53 3.20 -10.13
N VAL A 85 3.47 4.01 -10.26
CA VAL A 85 3.13 4.67 -11.51
C VAL A 85 3.17 6.17 -11.30
N MET A 86 3.95 6.86 -12.14
CA MET A 86 3.91 8.31 -12.25
C MET A 86 2.98 8.69 -13.42
N THR A 87 2.05 9.61 -13.19
CA THR A 87 1.20 10.18 -14.24
C THR A 87 1.48 11.67 -14.44
N GLY A 88 1.15 12.18 -15.62
CA GLY A 88 1.50 13.54 -16.04
C GLY A 88 2.97 13.71 -16.42
N THR A 89 3.42 14.96 -16.51
CA THR A 89 4.81 15.30 -16.84
C THR A 89 5.65 15.35 -15.57
N PRO A 90 6.56 14.39 -15.32
CA PRO A 90 7.41 14.43 -14.14
C PRO A 90 8.37 15.63 -14.20
N PRO A 91 8.81 16.16 -13.04
CA PRO A 91 9.89 17.12 -13.02
C PRO A 91 11.19 16.46 -13.52
N THR A 92 12.14 17.27 -13.98
CA THR A 92 13.44 16.79 -14.48
C THR A 92 14.54 17.13 -13.48
N PRO A 93 15.29 16.14 -12.95
CA PRO A 93 15.18 14.70 -13.21
C PRO A 93 13.92 14.08 -12.57
N ALA A 94 13.41 13.01 -13.18
CA ALA A 94 12.26 12.28 -12.63
C ALA A 94 12.63 11.67 -11.26
N PRO A 95 11.80 11.86 -10.22
CA PRO A 95 12.09 11.32 -8.91
C PRO A 95 11.90 9.81 -8.89
N ASP A 96 12.79 9.09 -8.21
CA ASP A 96 12.52 7.73 -7.79
C ASP A 96 11.47 7.77 -6.66
N ARG A 97 10.30 7.18 -6.92
CA ARG A 97 9.18 7.17 -5.98
C ARG A 97 9.09 5.88 -5.18
N ALA A 98 9.82 4.83 -5.55
CA ALA A 98 9.77 3.57 -4.83
C ALA A 98 10.38 3.74 -3.43
N GLY A 99 9.72 3.19 -2.41
CA GLY A 99 10.33 3.11 -1.08
C GLY A 99 11.51 2.16 -1.12
N LYS A 100 12.70 2.61 -0.70
CA LYS A 100 13.93 1.77 -0.72
C LYS A 100 13.82 0.47 0.06
N THR A 101 12.90 0.43 1.02
CA THR A 101 12.64 -0.71 1.92
C THR A 101 11.35 -1.45 1.59
N ASP A 102 10.63 -1.00 0.55
CA ASP A 102 9.43 -1.68 0.11
C ASP A 102 9.81 -3.02 -0.55
N VAL A 103 8.89 -3.98 -0.51
CA VAL A 103 9.11 -5.35 -0.97
C VAL A 103 8.05 -5.73 -2.00
N GLN A 104 8.42 -6.60 -2.94
CA GLN A 104 7.55 -7.03 -4.04
C GLN A 104 7.12 -8.50 -3.94
N PHE A 105 6.95 -8.99 -2.71
CA PHE A 105 6.62 -10.39 -2.45
C PHE A 105 5.11 -10.59 -2.27
N ALA A 106 4.63 -11.76 -2.68
CA ALA A 106 3.24 -12.15 -2.45
C ALA A 106 2.94 -12.18 -0.93
N PRO A 107 1.82 -11.59 -0.48
CA PRO A 107 1.50 -11.53 0.94
C PRO A 107 1.27 -12.90 1.58
N GLY A 108 0.90 -13.92 0.80
CA GLY A 108 0.48 -15.22 1.34
C GLY A 108 -0.77 -15.07 2.20
N PHE A 109 -1.81 -14.41 1.67
CA PHE A 109 -3.11 -14.36 2.35
C PHE A 109 -3.72 -15.76 2.48
N VAL A 110 -4.57 -15.94 3.48
CA VAL A 110 -5.26 -17.23 3.74
C VAL A 110 -6.27 -17.55 2.64
N SER A 111 -7.19 -16.62 2.34
CA SER A 111 -8.25 -16.84 1.35
C SER A 111 -8.82 -15.48 0.86
N PRO A 112 -8.05 -14.71 0.08
CA PRO A 112 -8.44 -13.37 -0.36
C PRO A 112 -9.72 -13.38 -1.21
N GLU A 113 -9.97 -14.43 -1.99
CA GLU A 113 -11.21 -14.65 -2.75
C GLU A 113 -12.45 -14.70 -1.87
N ASN A 114 -12.34 -15.22 -0.65
CA ASN A 114 -13.42 -15.26 0.33
C ASN A 114 -13.36 -14.08 1.32
N GLY A 115 -12.43 -13.14 1.12
CA GLY A 115 -12.27 -11.95 1.95
C GLY A 115 -11.40 -12.14 3.21
N ASP A 116 -10.69 -13.27 3.33
CA ASP A 116 -9.74 -13.49 4.42
C ASP A 116 -8.34 -13.02 4.03
N PHE A 117 -8.04 -11.78 4.43
CA PHE A 117 -6.77 -11.11 4.19
C PHE A 117 -5.79 -11.25 5.37
N ARG A 118 -6.01 -12.19 6.29
CA ARG A 118 -4.98 -12.59 7.24
C ARG A 118 -3.82 -13.24 6.49
N LEU A 119 -2.62 -13.07 7.01
CA LEU A 119 -1.41 -13.71 6.49
C LEU A 119 -1.35 -15.16 6.96
N GLN A 120 -0.85 -16.05 6.10
CA GLN A 120 -0.41 -17.38 6.51
C GLN A 120 0.75 -17.27 7.50
N SER A 121 0.91 -18.28 8.35
CA SER A 121 1.90 -18.26 9.44
C SER A 121 3.35 -18.27 8.97
N ASP A 122 3.60 -18.70 7.74
CA ASP A 122 4.91 -18.75 7.08
C ASP A 122 5.08 -17.60 6.05
N SER A 123 4.18 -16.61 6.06
CA SER A 123 4.25 -15.47 5.16
C SER A 123 5.55 -14.69 5.30
N CYS A 124 6.13 -14.31 4.17
CA CYS A 124 7.29 -13.40 4.09
C CYS A 124 6.98 -11.96 4.53
N MET A 125 5.74 -11.65 4.88
CA MET A 125 5.30 -10.36 5.42
C MET A 125 5.49 -10.25 6.94
N ILE A 126 5.97 -11.32 7.59
CA ILE A 126 6.26 -11.35 9.03
C ILE A 126 7.64 -10.74 9.27
N GLN A 127 7.76 -9.91 10.31
CA GLN A 127 9.01 -9.26 10.74
C GLN A 127 9.71 -8.42 9.66
N VAL A 128 8.94 -7.65 8.88
CA VAL A 128 9.50 -6.72 7.88
C VAL A 128 9.78 -5.36 8.51
N GLY A 129 11.05 -4.97 8.52
CA GLY A 129 11.48 -3.71 9.12
C GLY A 129 11.20 -3.67 10.62
N ALA A 130 10.50 -2.62 11.07
CA ALA A 130 10.09 -2.47 12.48
C ALA A 130 8.72 -3.12 12.77
N PHE A 131 8.06 -3.72 11.78
CA PHE A 131 6.72 -4.25 11.93
C PHE A 131 6.74 -5.75 12.25
N PRO A 132 6.02 -6.22 13.28
CA PRO A 132 5.85 -7.64 13.55
C PRO A 132 5.26 -8.40 12.36
N TYR A 133 4.41 -7.72 11.59
CA TYR A 133 3.86 -8.16 10.32
C TYR A 133 3.36 -6.93 9.54
N LEU A 134 3.35 -7.03 8.20
CA LEU A 134 2.72 -6.03 7.34
C LEU A 134 1.21 -6.21 7.25
N GLY A 135 0.51 -5.13 6.93
CA GLY A 135 -0.94 -5.15 6.72
C GLY A 135 -1.78 -5.16 8.00
N ALA A 136 -3.10 -5.20 7.81
CA ALA A 136 -4.06 -4.85 8.84
C ALA A 136 -4.28 -5.92 9.90
N LEU A 137 -4.32 -7.18 9.46
CA LEU A 137 -4.74 -8.30 10.28
C LEU A 137 -3.51 -9.11 10.72
N PRO A 138 -3.49 -9.59 11.98
CA PRO A 138 -2.43 -10.48 12.43
C PRO A 138 -2.40 -11.78 11.60
N PRO A 139 -1.21 -12.39 11.38
CA PRO A 139 -1.10 -13.71 10.78
C PRO A 139 -1.92 -14.74 11.56
N VAL A 140 -2.42 -15.75 10.86
CA VAL A 140 -2.99 -16.92 11.54
C VAL A 140 -1.91 -17.60 12.36
N SER A 141 -2.25 -18.04 13.56
CA SER A 141 -1.32 -18.80 14.39
C SER A 141 -0.93 -20.08 13.65
N SER A 142 0.38 -20.35 13.55
CA SER A 142 0.88 -21.71 13.34
C SER A 142 0.61 -22.51 14.61
N ASN A 143 -0.64 -22.84 14.91
CA ASN A 143 -0.88 -23.80 15.97
C ASN A 143 -0.66 -25.22 15.42
N PRO A 144 0.03 -26.06 16.20
CA PRO A 144 0.76 -27.25 15.77
C PRO A 144 -0.11 -28.40 15.27
#